data_AF-A0A941EC77-F1
#
_entry.id   AF-A0A941EC77-F1
#
_cell.length_a   1.000
_cell.length_b   1.000
_cell.length_c   1.000
_cell.angle_alpha   90.00
_cell.angle_beta   90.00
_cell.angle_gamma   90.00
#
_symmetry.space_group_name_H-M   'P 1'
#
loop_
_entity.id
_entity.type
_entity.pdbx_description
1 polymer ?
#
loop_
_entity_poly.entity_id
_entity_poly.type
_entity_poly.pdbx_seq_one_letter_code
_entity_poly.pdbx_strand_id
1 'polypeptide(L)'
;MMPLRLADLNLGSVLGRGGQGVVYAVRNLRIDQCWDAVYKEYKPSVLAAADLVALEQVVEALPAFATTDAAWLRDNSAWPAGLVQDGGRITGFLMRAVPPDFFFTPLSLSSTTQNKPKLSAFEFLFNDESYMADIGLRITDHDRLMLLAFLAGSLHRMHRLGIAIGDLSPKNLLFRVGARPACFFIDCDAMRVAGSSVLPQVETPDWELPTGEELATPAGDVYKLGLLAIRLFDRNQNSKDLCALEAISKELGELAMRSLDDNPARRPLPVEWLESLYPAAQALPTAPVSSATTATNAAQTTRMPVAAGMYGPGPQQFTPAPGQQPVGVGPARPGNAGLRAFGATLAAAAVLAGLIAAGVGIDHAVRDSQRAAATGAVSSTPTDTGNAAVMPTSDSPTAAPATTAPTSVGIVQIAPSLASDPRAEQVAGMFNTYFQGIDTKNYAQAVNEYDPSGVVDPTNSTQVSDFEKGVSTSNDSQIDLLALAPSGSGAAATAQLTFQSHQSPGYGPQGNTDETCTDWNLTYTLSQSSAGVYLILGTQSASDSAC
;
A
#
# COMPACT_ATOMS: atom_id res chain seq x y z
N MET A 1 -27.22 9.89 20.80
CA MET A 1 -27.61 8.55 21.34
C MET A 1 -26.80 8.30 22.60
N MET A 2 -27.28 7.64 23.66
CA MET A 2 -26.43 7.47 24.87
C MET A 2 -25.18 6.60 24.56
N PRO A 3 -23.94 7.09 24.79
CA PRO A 3 -22.73 6.32 24.50
C PRO A 3 -22.56 5.11 25.42
N LEU A 4 -22.15 3.98 24.84
CA LEU A 4 -21.86 2.73 25.54
C LEU A 4 -20.52 2.85 26.29
N ARG A 5 -20.44 2.32 27.52
CA ARG A 5 -19.18 2.37 28.28
C ARG A 5 -18.25 1.26 27.79
N LEU A 6 -16.97 1.59 27.60
CA LEU A 6 -15.93 0.64 27.20
C LEU A 6 -15.85 -0.56 28.15
N ALA A 7 -16.02 -0.33 29.45
CA ALA A 7 -16.08 -1.37 30.48
C ALA A 7 -17.26 -2.36 30.35
N ASP A 8 -18.30 -2.03 29.57
CA ASP A 8 -19.41 -2.94 29.27
C ASP A 8 -19.15 -3.78 27.99
N LEU A 9 -18.04 -3.56 27.27
CA LEU A 9 -17.68 -4.28 26.05
C LEU A 9 -16.71 -5.44 26.36
N ASN A 10 -17.07 -6.65 25.91
CA ASN A 10 -16.18 -7.81 25.94
C ASN A 10 -15.31 -7.81 24.68
N LEU A 11 -14.17 -7.11 24.75
CA LEU A 11 -13.23 -7.02 23.64
C LEU A 11 -12.57 -8.39 23.34
N GLY A 12 -12.53 -8.74 22.07
CA GLY A 12 -11.88 -9.93 21.54
C GLY A 12 -10.49 -9.63 20.98
N SER A 13 -10.14 -10.33 19.90
CA SER A 13 -8.90 -10.08 19.17
C SER A 13 -8.89 -8.70 18.50
N VAL A 14 -7.71 -8.10 18.40
CA VAL A 14 -7.45 -7.01 17.46
C VAL A 14 -7.62 -7.54 16.04
N LEU A 15 -8.46 -6.89 15.26
CA LEU A 15 -8.75 -7.19 13.85
C LEU A 15 -7.91 -6.34 12.89
N GLY A 16 -7.52 -5.13 13.32
CA GLY A 16 -6.67 -4.23 12.56
C GLY A 16 -6.06 -3.13 13.41
N ARG A 17 -4.96 -2.53 12.95
CA ARG A 17 -4.34 -1.32 13.52
C ARG A 17 -3.93 -0.44 12.35
N GLY A 18 -4.41 0.80 12.31
CA GLY A 18 -4.13 1.76 11.25
C GLY A 18 -3.53 3.06 11.77
N GLY A 19 -3.42 4.06 10.90
CA GLY A 19 -2.98 5.41 11.26
C GLY A 19 -3.85 6.03 12.36
N GLN A 20 -5.18 5.95 12.20
CA GLN A 20 -6.16 6.59 13.07
C GLN A 20 -6.44 5.85 14.40
N GLY A 21 -6.28 4.52 14.45
CA GLY A 21 -6.87 3.73 15.53
C GLY A 21 -6.59 2.23 15.52
N VAL A 22 -7.24 1.52 16.44
CA VAL A 22 -7.21 0.06 16.60
C VAL A 22 -8.63 -0.48 16.51
N VAL A 23 -8.84 -1.55 15.74
CA VAL A 23 -10.15 -2.21 15.61
C VAL A 23 -10.14 -3.52 16.40
N TYR A 24 -11.08 -3.66 17.34
CA TYR A 24 -11.27 -4.85 18.17
C TYR A 24 -12.58 -5.54 17.82
N ALA A 25 -12.59 -6.89 17.85
CA ALA A 25 -13.85 -7.63 17.87
C ALA A 25 -14.61 -7.36 19.19
N VAL A 26 -15.95 -7.35 19.18
CA VAL A 26 -16.78 -7.25 20.39
C VAL A 26 -17.65 -8.50 20.49
N ARG A 27 -17.50 -9.25 21.60
CA ARG A 27 -18.06 -10.60 21.74
C ARG A 27 -19.46 -10.67 22.37
N ASN A 28 -19.90 -9.59 23.01
CA ASN A 28 -21.16 -9.54 23.78
C ASN A 28 -22.22 -8.60 23.18
N LEU A 29 -22.00 -8.08 21.98
CA LEU A 29 -22.89 -7.12 21.32
C LEU A 29 -22.96 -7.41 19.82
N ARG A 30 -24.14 -7.16 19.22
CA ARG A 30 -24.38 -7.27 17.78
C ARG A 30 -25.03 -5.99 17.27
N ILE A 31 -24.54 -5.46 16.16
CA ILE A 31 -25.16 -4.30 15.49
C ILE A 31 -26.48 -4.78 14.88
N ASP A 32 -27.55 -4.02 15.14
CA ASP A 32 -28.92 -4.33 14.73
C ASP A 32 -29.40 -5.76 15.07
N GLN A 33 -28.81 -6.36 16.13
CA GLN A 33 -29.00 -7.75 16.55
C GLN A 33 -28.58 -8.82 15.53
N CYS A 34 -28.12 -8.42 14.33
CA CYS A 34 -27.90 -9.30 13.19
C CYS A 34 -26.43 -9.45 12.76
N TRP A 35 -25.58 -8.44 12.97
CA TRP A 35 -24.15 -8.48 12.61
C TRP A 35 -23.26 -8.43 13.85
N ASP A 36 -22.13 -9.12 13.79
CA ASP A 36 -21.14 -9.06 14.86
C ASP A 36 -20.56 -7.65 14.94
N ALA A 37 -20.36 -7.15 16.16
CA ALA A 37 -19.89 -5.79 16.39
C ALA A 37 -18.36 -5.74 16.46
N VAL A 38 -17.80 -4.63 15.99
CA VAL A 38 -16.40 -4.26 16.16
C VAL A 38 -16.31 -2.85 16.71
N TYR A 39 -15.30 -2.59 17.52
CA TYR A 39 -15.03 -1.29 18.13
C TYR A 39 -13.78 -0.69 17.48
N LYS A 40 -13.90 0.46 16.83
CA LYS A 40 -12.76 1.29 16.39
C LYS A 40 -12.44 2.27 17.52
N GLU A 41 -11.29 2.08 18.13
CA GLU A 41 -10.69 2.96 19.15
C GLU A 41 -9.75 3.95 18.47
N TYR A 42 -9.93 5.24 18.68
CA TYR A 42 -9.00 6.24 18.15
C TYR A 42 -7.71 6.27 18.97
N LYS A 43 -6.58 6.55 18.30
CA LYS A 43 -5.35 6.92 19.01
C LYS A 43 -5.53 8.28 19.71
N PRO A 44 -4.83 8.55 20.83
CA PRO A 44 -4.98 9.81 21.56
C PRO A 44 -4.77 11.09 20.71
N SER A 45 -3.82 11.07 19.76
CA SER A 45 -3.58 12.19 18.84
C SER A 45 -4.73 12.43 17.86
N VAL A 46 -5.38 11.36 17.41
CA VAL A 46 -6.50 11.39 16.47
C VAL A 46 -7.77 11.85 17.18
N LEU A 47 -8.00 11.34 18.39
CA LEU A 47 -9.09 11.78 19.26
C LEU A 47 -8.99 13.27 19.63
N ALA A 48 -7.77 13.80 19.78
CA ALA A 48 -7.54 15.23 20.04
C ALA A 48 -7.85 16.14 18.83
N ALA A 49 -7.83 15.59 17.61
CA ALA A 49 -8.18 16.29 16.36
C ALA A 49 -9.63 16.02 15.90
N ALA A 50 -10.37 15.13 16.58
CA ALA A 50 -11.69 14.69 16.16
C ALA A 50 -12.81 15.64 16.62
N ASP A 51 -13.69 16.02 15.68
CA ASP A 51 -14.97 16.62 16.00
C ASP A 51 -15.96 15.52 16.45
N LEU A 52 -16.12 15.42 17.77
CA LEU A 52 -17.02 14.45 18.39
C LEU A 52 -18.51 14.78 18.17
N VAL A 53 -18.86 16.03 17.84
CA VAL A 53 -20.23 16.41 17.47
C VAL A 53 -20.51 15.93 16.04
N ALA A 54 -19.55 16.08 15.12
CA ALA A 54 -19.64 15.47 13.80
C ALA A 54 -19.74 13.94 13.89
N LEU A 55 -18.99 13.28 14.79
CA LEU A 55 -19.10 11.83 14.98
C LEU A 55 -20.48 11.40 15.52
N GLU A 56 -21.08 12.16 16.45
CA GLU A 56 -22.46 11.92 16.88
C GLU A 56 -23.44 12.10 15.72
N GLN A 57 -23.27 13.13 14.89
CA GLN A 57 -24.08 13.34 13.67
C GLN A 57 -23.96 12.16 12.69
N VAL A 58 -22.77 11.58 12.47
CA VAL A 58 -22.58 10.41 11.59
C VAL A 58 -23.33 9.18 12.13
N VAL A 59 -23.29 8.94 13.44
CA VAL A 59 -24.04 7.85 14.10
C VAL A 59 -25.55 8.09 14.01
N GLU A 60 -26.01 9.33 14.20
CA GLU A 60 -27.43 9.70 14.17
C GLU A 60 -28.01 9.95 12.77
N ALA A 61 -27.18 9.97 11.72
CA ALA A 61 -27.64 10.15 10.34
C ALA A 61 -28.50 8.98 9.84
N LEU A 62 -28.21 7.74 10.26
CA LEU A 62 -28.90 6.53 9.79
C LEU A 62 -30.44 6.57 10.01
N PRO A 63 -30.96 6.91 11.21
CA PRO A 63 -32.40 7.13 11.43
C PRO A 63 -33.06 8.22 10.59
N ALA A 64 -32.31 9.20 10.06
CA ALA A 64 -32.84 10.29 9.25
C ALA A 64 -33.01 9.89 7.77
N PHE A 65 -32.33 8.84 7.31
CA PHE A 65 -32.48 8.32 5.95
C PHE A 65 -33.73 7.43 5.80
N ALA A 66 -34.24 7.32 4.58
CA ALA A 66 -35.31 6.38 4.28
C ALA A 66 -34.89 4.94 4.65
N THR A 67 -35.82 4.12 5.14
CA THR A 67 -35.51 2.78 5.68
C THR A 67 -34.73 1.89 4.70
N THR A 68 -34.98 2.03 3.40
CA THR A 68 -34.25 1.33 2.32
C THR A 68 -32.81 1.79 2.16
N ASP A 69 -32.54 3.09 2.33
CA ASP A 69 -31.21 3.68 2.21
C ASP A 69 -30.39 3.43 3.48
N ALA A 70 -31.01 3.55 4.66
CA ALA A 70 -30.41 3.17 5.93
C ALA A 70 -30.08 1.66 6.01
N ALA A 71 -30.94 0.79 5.47
CA ALA A 71 -30.63 -0.64 5.34
C ALA A 71 -29.46 -0.87 4.38
N TRP A 72 -29.52 -0.29 3.17
CA TRP A 72 -28.45 -0.43 2.18
C TRP A 72 -27.09 0.07 2.69
N LEU A 73 -27.03 1.22 3.37
CA LEU A 73 -25.78 1.78 3.87
C LEU A 73 -25.14 0.84 4.89
N ARG A 74 -25.93 0.24 5.79
CA ARG A 74 -25.45 -0.76 6.75
C ARG A 74 -25.04 -2.08 6.08
N ASP A 75 -25.77 -2.55 5.08
CA ASP A 75 -25.42 -3.76 4.34
C ASP A 75 -24.08 -3.61 3.58
N ASN A 76 -23.79 -2.41 3.07
CA ASN A 76 -22.67 -2.14 2.15
C ASN A 76 -21.54 -1.27 2.76
N SER A 77 -21.57 -0.94 4.05
CA SER A 77 -20.46 -0.23 4.71
C SER A 77 -20.26 -0.59 6.19
N ALA A 78 -19.07 -0.33 6.71
CA ALA A 78 -18.74 -0.38 8.13
C ALA A 78 -19.18 0.92 8.86
N TRP A 79 -20.44 1.32 8.69
CA TRP A 79 -20.94 2.59 9.20
C TRP A 79 -20.88 2.70 10.74
N PRO A 80 -20.51 3.86 11.31
CA PRO A 80 -20.60 4.12 12.75
C PRO A 80 -22.03 3.96 13.28
N ALA A 81 -22.23 3.00 14.20
CA ALA A 81 -23.55 2.58 14.69
C ALA A 81 -23.78 2.90 16.18
N GLY A 82 -22.75 3.36 16.91
CA GLY A 82 -22.89 3.78 18.31
C GLY A 82 -21.58 4.31 18.88
N LEU A 83 -21.66 5.34 19.73
CA LEU A 83 -20.48 5.92 20.39
C LEU A 83 -20.02 5.05 21.57
N VAL A 84 -18.70 4.98 21.79
CA VAL A 84 -18.09 4.30 22.95
C VAL A 84 -17.36 5.33 23.80
N GLN A 85 -17.51 5.24 25.13
CA GLN A 85 -16.89 6.12 26.10
C GLN A 85 -16.11 5.38 27.19
N ASP A 86 -15.00 5.96 27.65
CA ASP A 86 -14.34 5.57 28.90
C ASP A 86 -14.21 6.78 29.83
N GLY A 87 -14.48 6.59 31.12
CA GLY A 87 -14.48 7.66 32.13
C GLY A 87 -15.33 8.89 31.77
N GLY A 88 -16.37 8.76 30.94
CA GLY A 88 -17.20 9.87 30.46
C GLY A 88 -16.67 10.62 29.23
N ARG A 89 -15.57 10.16 28.61
CA ARG A 89 -15.02 10.70 27.35
C ARG A 89 -15.23 9.71 26.23
N ILE A 90 -15.66 10.19 25.06
CA ILE A 90 -15.72 9.34 23.84
C ILE A 90 -14.29 8.88 23.50
N THR A 91 -14.14 7.59 23.20
CA THR A 91 -12.85 6.97 22.80
C THR A 91 -12.88 6.45 21.37
N GLY A 92 -14.07 6.31 20.79
CA GLY A 92 -14.28 5.77 19.45
C GLY A 92 -15.73 5.35 19.24
N PHE A 93 -15.96 4.40 18.34
CA PHE A 93 -17.30 3.98 17.96
C PHE A 93 -17.40 2.48 17.64
N LEU A 94 -18.60 1.95 17.75
CA LEU A 94 -18.99 0.63 17.28
C LEU A 94 -19.45 0.71 15.82
N MET A 95 -19.06 -0.29 15.05
CA MET A 95 -19.55 -0.54 13.69
C MET A 95 -19.75 -2.05 13.51
N ARG A 96 -20.32 -2.48 12.38
CA ARG A 96 -20.43 -3.91 12.06
C ARG A 96 -19.08 -4.47 11.60
N ALA A 97 -18.85 -5.75 11.87
CA ALA A 97 -17.75 -6.49 11.26
C ALA A 97 -17.91 -6.55 9.73
N VAL A 98 -16.77 -6.59 9.02
CA VAL A 98 -16.74 -6.89 7.58
C VAL A 98 -17.38 -8.27 7.35
N PRO A 99 -18.30 -8.42 6.37
CA PRO A 99 -18.93 -9.71 6.11
C PRO A 99 -17.94 -10.78 5.60
N PRO A 100 -18.13 -12.08 5.92
CA PRO A 100 -17.19 -13.14 5.52
C PRO A 100 -16.95 -13.30 4.01
N ASP A 101 -17.85 -12.82 3.16
CA ASP A 101 -17.73 -12.84 1.70
C ASP A 101 -16.92 -11.67 1.11
N PHE A 102 -16.43 -10.76 1.95
CA PHE A 102 -15.37 -9.78 1.62
C PHE A 102 -14.00 -10.22 2.19
N PHE A 103 -13.82 -11.53 2.35
CA PHE A 103 -12.53 -12.15 2.62
C PHE A 103 -12.23 -13.20 1.57
N PHE A 104 -10.95 -13.35 1.23
CA PHE A 104 -10.43 -14.49 0.50
C PHE A 104 -9.37 -15.20 1.34
N THR A 105 -9.20 -16.49 1.10
CA THR A 105 -8.12 -17.28 1.70
C THR A 105 -7.04 -17.41 0.65
N PRO A 106 -5.86 -16.76 0.81
CA PRO A 106 -4.78 -16.89 -0.16
C PRO A 106 -4.40 -18.34 -0.37
N LEU A 107 -4.13 -18.74 -1.61
CA LEU A 107 -3.43 -20.00 -1.86
C LEU A 107 -2.00 -19.86 -1.31
N SER A 108 -1.50 -20.90 -0.65
CA SER A 108 -0.12 -20.94 -0.19
C SER A 108 0.63 -22.01 -0.96
N LEU A 109 1.77 -21.63 -1.54
CA LEU A 109 2.74 -22.53 -2.16
C LEU A 109 3.66 -23.21 -1.11
N SER A 110 3.55 -22.83 0.17
CA SER A 110 4.34 -23.39 1.28
C SER A 110 3.45 -23.97 2.38
N SER A 111 3.72 -25.22 2.77
CA SER A 111 2.92 -26.00 3.72
C SER A 111 3.06 -25.57 5.20
N THR A 112 3.90 -24.59 5.51
CA THR A 112 4.25 -24.19 6.88
C THR A 112 3.53 -22.94 7.38
N THR A 113 2.84 -22.19 6.52
CA THR A 113 2.11 -20.98 6.92
C THR A 113 0.61 -21.25 6.94
N GLN A 114 -0.05 -20.98 8.07
CA GLN A 114 -1.49 -21.17 8.20
C GLN A 114 -2.23 -20.11 7.36
N ASN A 115 -3.02 -20.50 6.35
CA ASN A 115 -3.74 -19.58 5.47
C ASN A 115 -4.79 -18.78 6.25
N LYS A 116 -4.39 -17.60 6.74
CA LYS A 116 -5.30 -16.64 7.36
C LYS A 116 -6.11 -15.93 6.28
N PRO A 117 -7.44 -15.78 6.43
CA PRO A 117 -8.25 -14.96 5.53
C PRO A 117 -7.71 -13.52 5.46
N LYS A 118 -7.63 -12.97 4.25
CA LYS A 118 -7.33 -11.57 3.96
C LYS A 118 -8.59 -10.86 3.47
N LEU A 119 -8.72 -9.56 3.76
CA LEU A 119 -9.76 -8.72 3.18
C LEU A 119 -9.56 -8.65 1.66
N SER A 120 -10.63 -8.74 0.88
CA SER A 120 -10.60 -8.54 -0.58
C SER A 120 -10.60 -7.05 -0.92
N ALA A 121 -9.53 -6.34 -0.57
CA ALA A 121 -9.34 -4.93 -0.89
C ALA A 121 -9.12 -4.71 -2.40
N PHE A 122 -9.59 -3.59 -2.95
CA PHE A 122 -9.44 -3.26 -4.36
C PHE A 122 -7.96 -3.15 -4.80
N GLU A 123 -7.02 -2.92 -3.88
CA GLU A 123 -5.59 -2.89 -4.18
C GLU A 123 -5.06 -4.19 -4.83
N PHE A 124 -5.66 -5.34 -4.50
CA PHE A 124 -5.31 -6.61 -5.13
C PHE A 124 -5.65 -6.66 -6.63
N LEU A 125 -6.61 -5.85 -7.08
CA LEU A 125 -7.11 -5.86 -8.46
C LEU A 125 -6.18 -5.16 -9.46
N PHE A 126 -5.22 -4.36 -8.99
CA PHE A 126 -4.26 -3.68 -9.88
C PHE A 126 -3.05 -4.54 -10.24
N ASN A 127 -2.87 -5.69 -9.61
CA ASN A 127 -1.80 -6.62 -9.97
C ASN A 127 -2.18 -7.36 -11.25
N ASP A 128 -1.19 -7.98 -11.90
CA ASP A 128 -1.38 -8.80 -13.08
C ASP A 128 -2.14 -10.11 -12.76
N GLU A 129 -2.64 -10.77 -13.80
CA GLU A 129 -3.45 -11.98 -13.64
C GLU A 129 -2.68 -13.18 -13.07
N SER A 130 -1.35 -13.24 -13.22
CA SER A 130 -0.54 -14.33 -12.66
C SER A 130 -0.39 -14.19 -11.16
N TYR A 131 -0.04 -13.00 -10.66
CA TYR A 131 -0.05 -12.70 -9.23
C TYR A 131 -1.41 -12.99 -8.60
N MET A 132 -2.50 -12.51 -9.24
CA MET A 132 -3.86 -12.74 -8.75
C MET A 132 -4.20 -14.24 -8.70
N ALA A 133 -3.87 -14.99 -9.75
CA ALA A 133 -4.09 -16.44 -9.79
C ALA A 133 -3.30 -17.19 -8.70
N ASP A 134 -2.05 -16.78 -8.44
CA ASP A 134 -1.18 -17.38 -7.42
C ASP A 134 -1.70 -17.14 -5.99
N ILE A 135 -2.34 -16.00 -5.72
CA ILE A 135 -3.05 -15.76 -4.44
C ILE A 135 -4.49 -16.31 -4.43
N GLY A 136 -4.93 -16.97 -5.50
CA GLY A 136 -6.26 -17.61 -5.60
C GLY A 136 -7.41 -16.69 -6.02
N LEU A 137 -7.13 -15.47 -6.42
CA LEU A 137 -8.12 -14.53 -6.98
C LEU A 137 -8.23 -14.72 -8.49
N ARG A 138 -9.46 -14.88 -8.98
CA ARG A 138 -9.77 -14.91 -10.42
C ARG A 138 -10.84 -13.86 -10.69
N ILE A 139 -10.49 -12.84 -11.45
CA ILE A 139 -11.31 -11.65 -11.69
C ILE A 139 -11.25 -11.34 -13.19
N THR A 140 -12.40 -11.41 -13.85
CA THR A 140 -12.52 -11.09 -15.29
C THR A 140 -12.74 -9.59 -15.51
N ASP A 141 -12.58 -9.11 -16.75
CA ASP A 141 -12.97 -7.74 -17.09
C ASP A 141 -14.48 -7.50 -16.92
N HIS A 142 -15.32 -8.53 -17.12
CA HIS A 142 -16.74 -8.46 -16.76
C HIS A 142 -16.92 -8.20 -15.26
N ASP A 143 -16.19 -8.90 -14.39
CA ASP A 143 -16.23 -8.64 -12.94
C ASP A 143 -15.78 -7.21 -12.60
N ARG A 144 -14.75 -6.69 -13.28
CA ARG A 144 -14.24 -5.31 -13.08
C ARG A 144 -15.27 -4.26 -13.48
N LEU A 145 -15.93 -4.42 -14.63
CA LEU A 145 -17.03 -3.54 -15.05
C LEU A 145 -18.21 -3.61 -14.07
N MET A 146 -18.56 -4.80 -13.59
CA MET A 146 -19.61 -4.97 -12.59
C MET A 146 -19.24 -4.32 -11.25
N LEU A 147 -18.01 -4.47 -10.77
CA LEU A 147 -17.53 -3.81 -9.54
C LEU A 147 -17.56 -2.28 -9.68
N LEU A 148 -17.10 -1.73 -10.80
CA LEU A 148 -17.24 -0.30 -11.10
C LEU A 148 -18.70 0.13 -11.15
N ALA A 149 -19.61 -0.67 -11.71
CA ALA A 149 -21.04 -0.35 -11.75
C ALA A 149 -21.64 -0.29 -10.32
N PHE A 150 -21.32 -1.26 -9.46
CA PHE A 150 -21.73 -1.21 -8.05
C PHE A 150 -21.15 0.00 -7.34
N LEU A 151 -19.88 0.36 -7.58
CA LEU A 151 -19.28 1.54 -6.98
C LEU A 151 -19.93 2.84 -7.46
N ALA A 152 -20.11 3.02 -8.76
CA ALA A 152 -20.75 4.18 -9.36
C ALA A 152 -22.20 4.37 -8.84
N GLY A 153 -22.96 3.28 -8.74
CA GLY A 153 -24.29 3.29 -8.11
C GLY A 153 -24.27 3.57 -6.60
N SER A 154 -23.22 3.16 -5.90
CA SER A 154 -23.02 3.45 -4.47
C SER A 154 -22.71 4.93 -4.24
N LEU A 155 -21.78 5.50 -5.01
CA LEU A 155 -21.43 6.92 -4.98
C LEU A 155 -22.65 7.79 -5.31
N HIS A 156 -23.40 7.47 -6.39
CA HIS A 156 -24.62 8.19 -6.74
C HIS A 156 -25.64 8.21 -5.57
N ARG A 157 -25.77 7.09 -4.85
CA ARG A 157 -26.69 7.00 -3.69
C ARG A 157 -26.16 7.80 -2.50
N MET A 158 -24.88 7.64 -2.14
CA MET A 158 -24.26 8.36 -1.03
C MET A 158 -24.27 9.88 -1.26
N HIS A 159 -23.93 10.35 -2.46
CA HIS A 159 -24.00 11.77 -2.84
C HIS A 159 -25.41 12.34 -2.68
N ARG A 160 -26.45 11.58 -3.05
CA ARG A 160 -27.86 11.95 -2.84
C ARG A 160 -28.29 11.99 -1.37
N LEU A 161 -27.60 11.28 -0.48
CA LEU A 161 -27.79 11.31 0.97
C LEU A 161 -26.96 12.43 1.64
N GLY A 162 -26.20 13.23 0.86
CA GLY A 162 -25.30 14.24 1.37
C GLY A 162 -24.01 13.69 1.97
N ILE A 163 -23.61 12.47 1.57
CA ILE A 163 -22.37 11.80 1.99
C ILE A 163 -21.37 11.88 0.83
N ALA A 164 -20.19 12.45 1.06
CA ALA A 164 -19.04 12.35 0.17
C ALA A 164 -17.96 11.50 0.83
N ILE A 165 -17.28 10.65 0.05
CA ILE A 165 -16.34 9.65 0.56
C ILE A 165 -15.03 10.33 1.00
N GLY A 166 -14.51 11.25 0.18
CA GLY A 166 -13.22 11.89 0.42
C GLY A 166 -12.06 10.97 0.09
N ASP A 167 -11.72 10.06 1.00
CA ASP A 167 -10.65 9.08 0.78
C ASP A 167 -11.15 7.85 0.02
N LEU A 168 -11.73 8.07 -1.16
CA LEU A 168 -12.13 7.00 -2.08
C LEU A 168 -10.87 6.35 -2.67
N SER A 169 -10.39 5.31 -1.99
CA SER A 169 -9.13 4.65 -2.31
C SER A 169 -9.27 3.12 -2.31
N PRO A 170 -8.36 2.39 -2.95
CA PRO A 170 -8.40 0.94 -3.09
C PRO A 170 -8.21 0.18 -1.76
N LYS A 171 -7.76 0.89 -0.71
CA LYS A 171 -7.58 0.37 0.65
C LYS A 171 -8.87 0.51 1.48
N ASN A 172 -9.69 1.51 1.18
CA ASN A 172 -10.97 1.76 1.86
C ASN A 172 -12.17 1.07 1.16
N LEU A 173 -11.93 0.40 0.03
CA LEU A 173 -12.92 -0.37 -0.72
C LEU A 173 -12.58 -1.86 -0.68
N LEU A 174 -13.55 -2.68 -0.28
CA LEU A 174 -13.52 -4.14 -0.42
C LEU A 174 -14.48 -4.59 -1.53
N PHE A 175 -14.14 -5.68 -2.22
CA PHE A 175 -14.98 -6.26 -3.28
C PHE A 175 -15.44 -7.68 -2.94
N ARG A 176 -16.56 -8.09 -3.53
CA ARG A 176 -16.90 -9.51 -3.73
C ARG A 176 -17.41 -9.70 -5.15
N VAL A 177 -17.16 -10.86 -5.73
CA VAL A 177 -17.52 -11.22 -7.13
C VAL A 177 -18.40 -12.47 -7.19
N GLY A 178 -18.74 -12.92 -8.40
CA GLY A 178 -19.59 -14.10 -8.62
C GLY A 178 -21.08 -13.77 -8.55
N ALA A 179 -21.90 -14.67 -7.99
CA ALA A 179 -23.36 -14.61 -8.08
C ALA A 179 -24.02 -13.38 -7.39
N ARG A 180 -23.29 -12.67 -6.51
CA ARG A 180 -23.76 -11.45 -5.84
C ARG A 180 -22.60 -10.45 -5.73
N PRO A 181 -22.18 -9.81 -6.84
CA PRO A 181 -21.08 -8.86 -6.78
C PRO A 181 -21.49 -7.64 -5.95
N ALA A 182 -20.55 -7.02 -5.23
CA ALA A 182 -20.76 -5.78 -4.50
C ALA A 182 -19.44 -5.13 -4.08
N CYS A 183 -19.51 -3.85 -3.71
CA CYS A 183 -18.48 -3.14 -2.98
C CYS A 183 -18.87 -3.04 -1.50
N PHE A 184 -17.89 -2.98 -0.60
CA PHE A 184 -18.09 -2.71 0.82
C PHE A 184 -17.10 -1.64 1.29
N PHE A 185 -17.62 -0.56 1.85
CA PHE A 185 -16.82 0.58 2.31
C PHE A 185 -16.35 0.37 3.75
N ILE A 186 -15.09 0.68 4.02
CA ILE A 186 -14.54 0.81 5.38
C ILE A 186 -14.07 2.25 5.63
N ASP A 187 -13.56 2.53 6.84
CA ASP A 187 -13.14 3.88 7.27
C ASP A 187 -14.22 4.97 7.12
N CYS A 188 -15.49 4.59 7.34
CA CYS A 188 -16.65 5.45 7.06
C CYS A 188 -16.77 6.67 7.99
N ASP A 189 -15.98 6.73 9.06
CA ASP A 189 -15.81 7.90 9.92
C ASP A 189 -14.95 9.01 9.29
N ALA A 190 -14.13 8.70 8.28
CA ALA A 190 -13.40 9.71 7.51
C ALA A 190 -14.29 10.47 6.51
N MET A 191 -15.45 9.91 6.15
CA MET A 191 -16.38 10.48 5.17
C MET A 191 -16.97 11.81 5.64
N ARG A 192 -17.30 12.69 4.69
CA ARG A 192 -18.02 13.94 4.98
C ARG A 192 -19.52 13.73 4.87
N VAL A 193 -20.26 14.01 5.93
CA VAL A 193 -21.72 13.81 6.03
C VAL A 193 -22.40 15.15 6.28
N ALA A 194 -23.30 15.56 5.36
CA ALA A 194 -24.03 16.82 5.39
C ALA A 194 -23.13 18.08 5.53
N GLY A 195 -21.87 17.99 5.07
CA GLY A 195 -20.86 19.05 5.18
C GLY A 195 -19.92 18.91 6.40
N SER A 196 -20.30 18.11 7.41
CA SER A 196 -19.47 17.83 8.59
C SER A 196 -18.48 16.69 8.31
N SER A 197 -17.27 16.79 8.87
CA SER A 197 -16.25 15.73 8.84
C SER A 197 -15.77 15.46 10.27
N VAL A 198 -15.63 14.20 10.67
CA VAL A 198 -15.13 13.84 12.02
C VAL A 198 -13.66 14.19 12.19
N LEU A 199 -12.86 14.01 11.15
CA LEU A 199 -11.44 14.28 11.12
C LEU A 199 -11.10 15.28 10.00
N PRO A 200 -9.98 16.02 10.11
CA PRO A 200 -9.40 16.74 8.99
C PRO A 200 -9.28 15.82 7.78
N GLN A 201 -9.71 16.32 6.61
CA GLN A 201 -9.71 15.50 5.40
C GLN A 201 -8.28 15.27 4.91
N VAL A 202 -8.01 14.03 4.58
CA VAL A 202 -6.73 13.53 4.08
C VAL A 202 -6.99 12.66 2.85
N GLU A 203 -5.96 12.42 2.05
CA GLU A 203 -6.04 11.58 0.86
C GLU A 203 -5.02 10.47 0.95
N THR A 204 -5.39 9.27 0.48
CA THR A 204 -4.42 8.21 0.18
C THR A 204 -3.41 8.72 -0.85
N PRO A 205 -2.09 8.53 -0.63
CA PRO A 205 -1.06 8.91 -1.62
C PRO A 205 -1.31 8.29 -2.99
N ASP A 206 -0.97 9.01 -4.06
CA ASP A 206 -1.27 8.71 -5.47
C ASP A 206 -2.77 8.74 -5.84
N TRP A 207 -3.66 9.16 -4.93
CA TRP A 207 -5.11 9.33 -5.15
C TRP A 207 -5.57 10.78 -4.91
N GLU A 208 -4.65 11.73 -4.93
CA GLU A 208 -4.89 13.14 -4.63
C GLU A 208 -5.70 13.85 -5.73
N LEU A 209 -6.51 14.82 -5.29
CA LEU A 209 -7.19 15.75 -6.18
C LEU A 209 -6.21 16.80 -6.74
N PRO A 210 -6.55 17.46 -7.87
CA PRO A 210 -5.82 18.62 -8.36
C PRO A 210 -5.57 19.68 -7.27
N THR A 211 -4.36 20.25 -7.26
CA THR A 211 -3.90 21.13 -6.18
C THR A 211 -4.83 22.32 -5.96
N GLY A 212 -5.32 22.47 -4.73
CA GLY A 212 -6.24 23.55 -4.35
C GLY A 212 -7.72 23.22 -4.51
N GLU A 213 -8.08 22.01 -4.95
CA GLU A 213 -9.45 21.52 -4.88
C GLU A 213 -9.89 21.22 -3.44
N GLU A 214 -11.17 21.37 -3.16
CA GLU A 214 -11.77 21.01 -1.88
C GLU A 214 -11.94 19.49 -1.74
N LEU A 215 -11.31 18.92 -0.71
CA LEU A 215 -11.40 17.49 -0.37
C LEU A 215 -12.80 17.09 0.12
N ALA A 216 -13.15 15.81 -0.05
CA ALA A 216 -14.45 15.24 0.31
C ALA A 216 -15.64 16.00 -0.28
N THR A 217 -15.59 16.17 -1.59
CA THR A 217 -16.70 16.65 -2.41
C THR A 217 -17.16 15.53 -3.36
N PRO A 218 -18.44 15.52 -3.80
CA PRO A 218 -18.92 14.57 -4.79
C PRO A 218 -18.12 14.57 -6.10
N ALA A 219 -17.59 15.72 -6.51
CA ALA A 219 -16.75 15.85 -7.70
C ALA A 219 -15.33 15.29 -7.50
N GLY A 220 -14.80 15.36 -6.27
CA GLY A 220 -13.55 14.68 -5.90
C GLY A 220 -13.71 13.15 -5.91
N ASP A 221 -14.83 12.63 -5.39
CA ASP A 221 -15.13 11.20 -5.45
C ASP A 221 -15.25 10.71 -6.91
N VAL A 222 -15.79 11.53 -7.83
CA VAL A 222 -15.84 11.21 -9.27
C VAL A 222 -14.44 11.16 -9.90
N TYR A 223 -13.56 12.10 -9.56
CA TYR A 223 -12.17 12.06 -10.03
C TYR A 223 -11.50 10.75 -9.63
N LYS A 224 -11.67 10.35 -8.37
CA LYS A 224 -11.15 9.07 -7.84
C LYS A 224 -11.84 7.85 -8.45
N LEU A 225 -13.12 7.92 -8.81
CA LEU A 225 -13.81 6.87 -9.59
C LEU A 225 -13.18 6.70 -10.99
N GLY A 226 -12.90 7.80 -11.68
CA GLY A 226 -12.23 7.77 -12.99
C GLY A 226 -10.82 7.20 -12.91
N LEU A 227 -10.05 7.65 -11.90
CA LEU A 227 -8.71 7.14 -11.61
C LEU A 227 -8.72 5.63 -11.28
N LEU A 228 -9.71 5.18 -10.50
CA LEU A 228 -9.92 3.75 -10.22
C LEU A 228 -10.25 2.97 -11.48
N ALA A 229 -11.15 3.47 -12.34
CA ALA A 229 -11.51 2.79 -13.57
C ALA A 229 -10.30 2.61 -14.48
N ILE A 230 -9.49 3.65 -14.67
CA ILE A 230 -8.23 3.58 -15.42
C ILE A 230 -7.31 2.49 -14.85
N ARG A 231 -6.97 2.59 -13.56
CA ARG A 231 -6.00 1.70 -12.89
C ARG A 231 -6.47 0.24 -12.83
N LEU A 232 -7.79 0.01 -12.72
CA LEU A 232 -8.38 -1.32 -12.79
C LEU A 232 -8.25 -1.97 -14.17
N PHE A 233 -8.24 -1.19 -15.26
CA PHE A 233 -8.11 -1.72 -16.62
C PHE A 233 -6.66 -1.79 -17.09
N ASP A 234 -5.84 -0.80 -16.76
CA ASP A 234 -4.40 -0.78 -17.07
C ASP A 234 -3.58 -1.75 -16.21
N ARG A 235 -4.17 -2.31 -15.13
CA ARG A 235 -3.49 -3.20 -14.16
C ARG A 235 -2.21 -2.56 -13.59
N ASN A 236 -2.35 -1.31 -13.15
CA ASN A 236 -1.24 -0.47 -12.72
C ASN A 236 -1.73 0.51 -11.65
N GLN A 237 -1.09 0.52 -10.48
CA GLN A 237 -1.54 1.31 -9.32
C GLN A 237 -1.47 2.82 -9.53
N ASN A 238 -0.62 3.29 -10.46
CA ASN A 238 -0.32 4.72 -10.59
C ASN A 238 -0.83 5.32 -11.91
N SER A 239 -1.33 4.48 -12.83
CA SER A 239 -1.68 4.88 -14.20
C SER A 239 -2.73 5.99 -14.30
N LYS A 240 -2.60 6.74 -15.40
CA LYS A 240 -3.59 7.69 -15.95
C LYS A 240 -3.82 7.45 -17.45
N ASP A 241 -3.34 6.32 -18.01
CA ASP A 241 -3.53 5.98 -19.42
C ASP A 241 -4.95 5.43 -19.67
N LEU A 242 -5.67 6.06 -20.61
CA LEU A 242 -7.04 5.70 -20.96
C LEU A 242 -7.11 4.48 -21.89
N CYS A 243 -6.01 4.11 -22.58
CA CYS A 243 -6.02 3.16 -23.71
C CYS A 243 -6.66 1.82 -23.36
N ALA A 244 -6.36 1.25 -22.19
CA ALA A 244 -6.91 -0.04 -21.75
C ALA A 244 -8.43 0.01 -21.52
N LEU A 245 -8.95 1.15 -21.04
CA LEU A 245 -10.38 1.36 -20.80
C LEU A 245 -11.13 1.72 -22.09
N GLU A 246 -10.53 2.55 -22.95
CA GLU A 246 -11.04 2.88 -24.28
C GLU A 246 -11.20 1.66 -25.19
N ALA A 247 -10.27 0.69 -25.07
CA ALA A 247 -10.35 -0.58 -25.80
C ALA A 247 -11.55 -1.46 -25.39
N ILE A 248 -12.11 -1.26 -24.19
CA ILE A 248 -13.33 -1.93 -23.73
C ILE A 248 -14.58 -1.16 -24.19
N SER A 249 -14.59 0.16 -23.99
CA SER A 249 -15.62 1.06 -24.54
C SER A 249 -15.07 2.48 -24.61
N LYS A 250 -15.26 3.11 -25.78
CA LYS A 250 -14.86 4.50 -26.00
C LYS A 250 -15.58 5.45 -25.04
N GLU A 251 -16.85 5.18 -24.77
CA GLU A 251 -17.69 5.93 -23.84
C GLU A 251 -17.14 5.89 -22.41
N LEU A 252 -16.59 4.76 -21.96
CA LEU A 252 -15.91 4.64 -20.67
C LEU A 252 -14.61 5.44 -20.62
N GLY A 253 -13.85 5.48 -21.72
CA GLY A 253 -12.68 6.35 -21.86
C GLY A 253 -13.04 7.84 -21.81
N GLU A 254 -14.09 8.26 -22.52
CA GLU A 254 -14.61 9.63 -22.48
C GLU A 254 -15.11 10.03 -21.08
N LEU A 255 -15.71 9.09 -20.33
CA LEU A 255 -16.09 9.27 -18.92
C LEU A 255 -14.87 9.40 -18.00
N ALA A 256 -13.84 8.57 -18.19
CA ALA A 256 -12.59 8.66 -17.44
C ALA A 256 -11.88 10.00 -17.68
N MET A 257 -11.73 10.40 -18.94
CA MET A 257 -11.17 11.70 -19.33
C MET A 257 -11.91 12.86 -18.67
N ARG A 258 -13.26 12.90 -18.74
CA ARG A 258 -14.05 13.95 -18.08
C ARG A 258 -13.94 13.90 -16.56
N SER A 259 -13.79 12.72 -15.96
CA SER A 259 -13.61 12.57 -14.51
C SER A 259 -12.29 13.16 -14.02
N LEU A 260 -11.25 13.16 -14.87
CA LEU A 260 -9.96 13.77 -14.58
C LEU A 260 -9.85 15.27 -14.95
N ASP A 261 -10.93 15.96 -15.33
CA ASP A 261 -10.90 17.41 -15.64
C ASP A 261 -10.55 18.22 -14.37
N ASP A 262 -9.61 19.16 -14.50
CA ASP A 262 -9.16 20.08 -13.43
C ASP A 262 -10.31 20.94 -12.87
N ASN A 263 -11.38 21.14 -13.63
CA ASN A 263 -12.59 21.83 -13.18
C ASN A 263 -13.61 20.81 -12.65
N PRO A 264 -13.86 20.77 -11.32
CA PRO A 264 -14.76 19.78 -10.71
C PRO A 264 -16.19 19.84 -11.26
N ALA A 265 -16.64 21.00 -11.76
CA ALA A 265 -17.97 21.18 -12.35
C ALA A 265 -18.14 20.58 -13.75
N ARG A 266 -17.08 20.06 -14.38
CA ARG A 266 -17.14 19.37 -15.68
C ARG A 266 -17.14 17.85 -15.58
N ARG A 267 -16.85 17.31 -14.39
CA ARG A 267 -16.79 15.88 -14.13
C ARG A 267 -18.20 15.27 -14.23
N PRO A 268 -18.34 14.04 -14.74
CA PRO A 268 -19.64 13.40 -14.91
C PRO A 268 -20.27 13.08 -13.55
N LEU A 269 -21.58 12.92 -13.50
CA LEU A 269 -22.23 12.31 -12.34
C LEU A 269 -21.92 10.80 -12.29
N PRO A 270 -21.81 10.16 -11.11
CA PRO A 270 -21.62 8.70 -11.03
C PRO A 270 -22.74 7.88 -11.70
N VAL A 271 -23.92 8.46 -11.96
CA VAL A 271 -24.99 7.81 -12.73
C VAL A 271 -24.65 7.69 -14.22
N GLU A 272 -23.91 8.62 -14.81
CA GLU A 272 -23.46 8.52 -16.22
C GLU A 272 -22.51 7.31 -16.38
N TRP A 273 -21.61 7.10 -15.41
CA TRP A 273 -20.78 5.89 -15.34
C TRP A 273 -21.64 4.62 -15.28
N LEU A 274 -22.66 4.59 -14.42
CA LEU A 274 -23.55 3.43 -14.27
C LEU A 274 -24.27 3.08 -15.58
N GLU A 275 -24.71 4.09 -16.33
CA GLU A 275 -25.40 3.93 -17.61
C GLU A 275 -24.51 3.36 -18.71
N SER A 276 -23.19 3.66 -18.71
CA SER A 276 -22.23 3.08 -19.66
C SER A 276 -21.63 1.73 -19.22
N LEU A 277 -21.45 1.50 -17.92
CA LEU A 277 -20.80 0.29 -17.40
C LEU A 277 -21.66 -0.98 -17.58
N TYR A 278 -22.98 -0.90 -17.43
CA TYR A 278 -23.85 -2.07 -17.59
C TYR A 278 -23.91 -2.61 -19.05
N PRO A 279 -24.07 -1.77 -20.09
CA PRO A 279 -23.96 -2.23 -21.48
C PRO A 279 -22.57 -2.80 -21.81
N ALA A 280 -21.50 -2.17 -21.35
CA ALA A 280 -20.14 -2.67 -21.56
C ALA A 280 -19.94 -4.05 -20.92
N ALA A 281 -20.44 -4.27 -19.69
CA ALA A 281 -20.37 -5.57 -19.03
C ALA A 281 -21.12 -6.65 -19.83
N GLN A 282 -22.32 -6.34 -20.34
CA GLN A 282 -23.12 -7.28 -21.14
C GLN A 282 -22.49 -7.62 -22.50
N ALA A 283 -21.59 -6.78 -23.03
CA ALA A 283 -20.89 -7.04 -24.28
C ALA A 283 -19.69 -8.00 -24.12
N LEU A 284 -19.18 -8.20 -22.90
CA LEU A 284 -18.04 -9.09 -22.63
C LEU A 284 -18.47 -10.55 -22.39
N PRO A 285 -17.63 -11.54 -22.78
CA PRO A 285 -17.83 -12.93 -22.37
C PRO A 285 -17.74 -13.08 -20.85
N THR A 286 -18.70 -13.79 -20.26
CA THR A 286 -18.77 -14.07 -18.80
C THR A 286 -17.89 -15.23 -18.34
N ALA A 287 -17.12 -15.85 -19.24
CA ALA A 287 -16.23 -16.96 -18.95
C ALA A 287 -14.76 -16.54 -19.14
N PRO A 288 -13.83 -16.95 -18.26
CA PRO A 288 -12.41 -16.71 -18.48
C PRO A 288 -11.96 -17.39 -19.78
N VAL A 289 -11.18 -16.67 -20.59
CA VAL A 289 -10.70 -17.17 -21.87
C VAL A 289 -9.70 -18.31 -21.63
N SER A 290 -10.15 -19.55 -21.76
CA SER A 290 -9.26 -20.70 -21.73
C SER A 290 -8.26 -20.61 -22.87
N SER A 291 -6.99 -20.36 -22.53
CA SER A 291 -5.85 -20.39 -23.45
C SER A 291 -5.60 -21.80 -23.96
N ALA A 292 -6.37 -22.23 -24.96
CA ALA A 292 -6.20 -23.51 -25.64
C ALA A 292 -6.78 -23.48 -27.06
N THR A 293 -5.96 -23.11 -28.04
CA THR A 293 -5.79 -23.94 -29.26
C THR A 293 -4.42 -23.66 -29.85
N THR A 294 -3.45 -24.49 -29.46
CA THR A 294 -2.24 -24.72 -30.26
C THR A 294 -2.68 -25.34 -31.59
N ALA A 295 -2.72 -24.54 -32.66
CA ALA A 295 -2.96 -25.03 -34.01
C ALA A 295 -1.70 -25.71 -34.55
N THR A 296 -1.38 -26.89 -34.02
CA THR A 296 -0.27 -27.72 -34.48
C THR A 296 -0.51 -28.13 -35.93
N ASN A 297 0.46 -27.85 -36.81
CA ASN A 297 0.45 -28.35 -38.18
C ASN A 297 0.40 -29.88 -38.20
N ALA A 298 -0.74 -30.45 -38.60
CA ALA A 298 -0.90 -31.86 -38.89
C ALA A 298 -1.21 -32.03 -40.39
N ALA A 299 -0.24 -32.50 -41.16
CA ALA A 299 -0.41 -32.75 -42.58
C ALA A 299 -1.38 -33.92 -42.82
N GLN A 300 -2.47 -33.68 -43.56
CA GLN A 300 -3.27 -34.77 -44.15
C GLN A 300 -3.52 -34.55 -45.63
N THR A 301 -2.84 -35.40 -46.39
CA THR A 301 -2.93 -35.61 -47.83
C THR A 301 -4.36 -35.88 -48.28
N THR A 302 -4.93 -35.10 -49.20
CA THR A 302 -6.03 -35.57 -50.07
C THR A 302 -5.96 -34.95 -51.46
N ARG A 303 -6.17 -35.82 -52.45
CA ARG A 303 -5.92 -35.65 -53.90
C ARG A 303 -6.76 -34.54 -54.55
N MET A 304 -6.15 -33.79 -55.46
CA MET A 304 -6.87 -33.03 -56.50
C MET A 304 -7.44 -33.96 -57.59
N PRO A 305 -8.54 -33.56 -58.25
CA PRO A 305 -8.80 -33.87 -59.65
C PRO A 305 -8.29 -32.76 -60.58
N VAL A 306 -7.94 -33.15 -61.81
CA VAL A 306 -7.25 -32.33 -62.82
C VAL A 306 -8.25 -31.64 -63.77
N ALA A 307 -7.95 -30.41 -64.19
CA ALA A 307 -8.43 -29.83 -65.45
C ALA A 307 -7.27 -29.06 -66.12
N ALA A 308 -7.06 -29.28 -67.43
CA ALA A 308 -5.88 -28.81 -68.15
C ALA A 308 -6.18 -27.65 -69.12
N GLY A 309 -5.21 -26.78 -69.40
CA GLY A 309 -5.41 -25.62 -70.29
C GLY A 309 -4.16 -24.79 -70.66
N MET A 310 -3.27 -25.35 -71.49
CA MET A 310 -2.38 -24.70 -72.48
C MET A 310 -1.43 -23.52 -72.12
N TYR A 311 -0.12 -23.84 -72.21
CA TYR A 311 1.08 -23.07 -72.63
C TYR A 311 0.99 -21.61 -73.15
N GLY A 312 1.57 -20.66 -72.36
CA GLY A 312 2.64 -19.66 -72.68
C GLY A 312 2.63 -18.75 -73.94
N PRO A 313 3.66 -17.87 -74.14
CA PRO A 313 4.81 -17.52 -73.27
C PRO A 313 5.11 -15.99 -73.14
N GLY A 314 6.08 -15.61 -72.27
CA GLY A 314 6.91 -14.39 -72.44
C GLY A 314 6.83 -13.30 -71.35
N PRO A 315 7.95 -12.80 -70.80
CA PRO A 315 7.97 -11.81 -69.72
C PRO A 315 8.22 -10.35 -70.17
N GLN A 316 7.80 -9.38 -69.35
CA GLN A 316 8.23 -7.98 -69.41
C GLN A 316 8.71 -7.53 -68.03
N GLN A 317 9.94 -7.02 -67.98
CA GLN A 317 10.52 -6.37 -66.80
C GLN A 317 10.09 -4.91 -66.77
N PHE A 318 9.81 -4.35 -65.59
CA PHE A 318 9.76 -2.90 -65.40
C PHE A 318 10.64 -2.48 -64.22
N THR A 319 11.51 -1.52 -64.50
CA THR A 319 12.46 -0.90 -63.57
C THR A 319 11.81 0.27 -62.82
N PRO A 320 12.31 0.62 -61.61
CA PRO A 320 11.92 1.84 -60.93
C PRO A 320 12.66 3.07 -61.51
N ALA A 321 12.01 4.23 -61.52
CA ALA A 321 12.61 5.51 -61.89
C ALA A 321 12.38 6.58 -60.78
N PRO A 322 13.24 7.61 -60.64
CA PRO A 322 13.44 8.26 -59.35
C PRO A 322 12.97 9.73 -59.22
N GLY A 323 12.60 10.09 -57.98
CA GLY A 323 12.94 11.32 -57.25
C GLY A 323 12.77 12.72 -57.87
N GLN A 324 12.00 13.58 -57.18
CA GLN A 324 12.17 15.04 -57.19
C GLN A 324 11.94 15.67 -55.80
N GLN A 325 12.92 16.47 -55.35
CA GLN A 325 12.80 17.61 -54.42
C GLN A 325 13.09 18.89 -55.25
N PRO A 326 12.54 20.10 -54.95
CA PRO A 326 12.99 20.98 -53.85
C PRO A 326 11.79 21.73 -53.17
N VAL A 327 11.88 22.78 -52.34
CA VAL A 327 12.94 23.70 -51.86
C VAL A 327 12.72 24.01 -50.37
N GLY A 328 13.74 24.47 -49.63
CA GLY A 328 13.60 24.94 -48.23
C GLY A 328 13.62 26.47 -48.05
N VAL A 329 13.22 26.94 -46.86
CA VAL A 329 13.40 28.33 -46.36
C VAL A 329 14.05 28.28 -44.98
N GLY A 330 14.92 29.25 -44.69
CA GLY A 330 15.93 29.20 -43.62
C GLY A 330 15.48 29.53 -42.18
N PRO A 331 16.45 29.62 -41.24
CA PRO A 331 16.20 29.49 -39.80
C PRO A 331 15.93 30.81 -39.06
N ALA A 332 15.14 30.74 -38.00
CA ALA A 332 15.02 31.79 -36.98
C ALA A 332 15.91 31.49 -35.76
N ARG A 333 16.53 32.54 -35.19
CA ARG A 333 17.45 32.48 -34.03
C ARG A 333 16.71 32.82 -32.71
N PRO A 334 17.31 32.53 -31.53
CA PRO A 334 16.57 32.40 -30.27
C PRO A 334 16.17 33.74 -29.64
N GLY A 335 15.04 33.74 -28.93
CA GLY A 335 14.61 34.84 -28.06
C GLY A 335 14.60 34.41 -26.59
N ASN A 336 15.31 35.16 -25.74
CA ASN A 336 15.33 34.94 -24.29
C ASN A 336 14.08 35.52 -23.61
N ALA A 337 13.28 34.66 -22.98
CA ALA A 337 12.39 34.95 -21.86
C ALA A 337 12.07 33.59 -21.22
N GLY A 338 12.22 33.32 -19.93
CA GLY A 338 12.55 34.13 -18.76
C GLY A 338 12.14 33.27 -17.56
N LEU A 339 12.97 33.21 -16.50
CA LEU A 339 12.73 32.32 -15.36
C LEU A 339 11.31 32.47 -14.79
N ARG A 340 10.57 31.36 -14.75
CA ARG A 340 9.50 31.10 -13.77
C ARG A 340 9.63 29.66 -13.31
N ALA A 341 9.63 29.46 -12.00
CA ALA A 341 9.97 28.18 -11.38
C ALA A 341 8.93 27.11 -11.72
N PHE A 342 9.41 25.98 -12.24
CA PHE A 342 8.66 24.73 -12.27
C PHE A 342 8.99 23.98 -10.97
N GLY A 343 8.01 23.85 -10.08
CA GLY A 343 8.15 23.05 -8.87
C GLY A 343 8.16 21.57 -9.23
N ALA A 344 9.34 20.96 -9.23
CA ALA A 344 9.51 19.52 -9.43
C ALA A 344 9.29 18.80 -8.10
N THR A 345 8.08 18.31 -7.86
CA THR A 345 7.74 17.46 -6.71
C THR A 345 7.94 15.99 -7.06
N LEU A 346 9.09 15.42 -6.68
CA LEU A 346 9.30 13.98 -6.47
C LEU A 346 10.35 13.83 -5.35
N ALA A 347 9.91 13.62 -4.11
CA ALA A 347 9.70 12.26 -3.57
C ALA A 347 11.02 11.50 -3.37
N ALA A 348 11.93 12.03 -2.52
CA ALA A 348 13.32 11.58 -2.53
C ALA A 348 14.06 11.30 -1.21
N ALA A 349 13.39 11.49 -0.07
CA ALA A 349 13.75 10.82 1.17
C ALA A 349 12.60 9.91 1.67
N ALA A 350 11.46 9.92 0.97
CA ALA A 350 10.23 9.23 1.35
C ALA A 350 9.99 7.89 0.63
N VAL A 351 10.84 7.45 -0.31
CA VAL A 351 10.85 6.02 -0.72
C VAL A 351 11.33 5.11 0.43
N LEU A 352 12.01 5.70 1.42
CA LEU A 352 12.42 5.04 2.67
C LEU A 352 11.42 5.18 3.82
N ALA A 353 10.50 6.15 3.76
CA ALA A 353 9.50 6.43 4.78
C ALA A 353 8.04 6.12 4.37
N GLY A 354 7.82 5.75 3.11
CA GLY A 354 6.50 5.58 2.49
C GLY A 354 5.64 4.41 2.99
N LEU A 355 6.07 3.68 4.03
CA LEU A 355 5.27 2.67 4.71
C LEU A 355 5.51 2.69 6.23
N ILE A 356 4.72 3.48 6.96
CA ILE A 356 4.60 3.39 8.42
C ILE A 356 3.39 2.51 8.80
N ALA A 357 3.70 1.25 9.12
CA ALA A 357 3.04 0.41 10.12
C ALA A 357 1.50 0.32 10.12
N ALA A 358 0.96 -0.41 9.14
CA ALA A 358 -0.30 -1.14 9.32
C ALA A 358 -0.12 -2.42 10.18
N GLY A 359 0.13 -2.24 11.48
CA GLY A 359 -0.23 -3.21 12.54
C GLY A 359 0.56 -4.53 12.77
N VAL A 360 0.77 -4.81 14.07
CA VAL A 360 1.32 -6.04 14.72
C VAL A 360 2.86 -6.02 14.90
N GLY A 361 3.45 -6.17 16.11
CA GLY A 361 2.89 -6.40 17.46
C GLY A 361 3.95 -6.24 18.59
N ILE A 362 3.52 -6.26 19.85
CA ILE A 362 4.23 -5.82 21.10
C ILE A 362 4.54 -7.10 21.96
N ASP A 363 5.53 -7.24 22.86
CA ASP A 363 6.05 -6.40 23.95
C ASP A 363 7.44 -6.84 24.47
N HIS A 364 8.15 -5.99 25.26
CA HIS A 364 8.70 -6.45 26.56
C HIS A 364 8.96 -5.34 27.62
N ALA A 365 7.97 -5.18 28.50
CA ALA A 365 8.07 -4.99 29.95
C ALA A 365 8.86 -3.81 30.57
N VAL A 366 8.10 -2.84 31.09
CA VAL A 366 8.50 -1.91 32.14
C VAL A 366 8.86 -2.64 33.45
N ARG A 367 10.08 -2.41 33.96
CA ARG A 367 10.41 -2.47 35.39
C ARG A 367 11.43 -1.39 35.75
N ASP A 368 10.94 -0.29 36.33
CA ASP A 368 11.43 0.30 37.58
C ASP A 368 11.08 1.78 37.66
N SER A 369 10.20 2.14 38.60
CA SER A 369 9.93 3.51 39.02
C SER A 369 9.35 3.54 40.44
N GLN A 370 10.08 2.94 41.39
CA GLN A 370 9.99 3.34 42.81
C GLN A 370 11.37 3.35 43.47
N ARG A 371 11.63 4.46 44.18
CA ARG A 371 12.75 4.72 45.11
C ARG A 371 14.15 4.98 44.51
N ALA A 372 14.35 6.26 44.16
CA ALA A 372 15.63 6.93 44.40
C ALA A 372 15.39 8.25 45.16
N ALA A 373 15.27 8.18 46.49
CA ALA A 373 15.36 9.35 47.39
C ALA A 373 15.75 8.88 48.81
N ALA A 374 16.53 9.71 49.51
CA ALA A 374 16.99 9.57 50.90
C ALA A 374 18.06 8.49 51.20
N THR A 375 19.33 8.89 51.04
CA THR A 375 20.34 8.97 52.12
C THR A 375 20.25 8.02 53.33
N GLY A 376 21.36 7.34 53.65
CA GLY A 376 21.62 6.83 55.00
C GLY A 376 22.66 5.72 55.05
N ALA A 377 23.83 5.99 55.65
CA ALA A 377 24.81 4.95 55.97
C ALA A 377 24.39 4.14 57.21
N VAL A 378 24.96 2.93 57.37
CA VAL A 378 25.68 2.48 58.59
C VAL A 378 26.26 1.07 58.39
N SER A 379 27.42 0.81 59.00
CA SER A 379 28.19 -0.45 59.05
C SER A 379 27.39 -1.63 59.67
N SER A 380 27.76 -2.91 59.51
CA SER A 380 28.91 -3.51 60.22
C SER A 380 29.23 -4.98 59.87
N THR A 381 30.48 -5.23 59.47
CA THR A 381 31.41 -6.36 59.77
C THR A 381 31.10 -7.86 59.48
N PRO A 382 32.14 -8.69 59.21
CA PRO A 382 32.02 -10.10 58.79
C PRO A 382 32.69 -11.16 59.70
N THR A 383 32.28 -12.43 59.52
CA THR A 383 33.00 -13.70 59.84
C THR A 383 32.22 -14.86 59.17
N ASP A 384 32.75 -16.04 58.84
CA ASP A 384 34.01 -16.70 59.21
C ASP A 384 34.55 -17.62 58.07
N THR A 385 35.71 -18.22 58.32
CA THR A 385 36.65 -18.97 57.47
C THR A 385 36.30 -20.44 57.18
N GLY A 386 36.98 -21.08 56.19
CA GLY A 386 36.84 -22.52 55.92
C GLY A 386 37.59 -23.09 54.70
N ASN A 387 38.89 -23.38 54.86
CA ASN A 387 39.77 -24.22 53.99
C ASN A 387 39.17 -25.61 53.60
N ALA A 388 39.62 -26.38 52.59
CA ALA A 388 40.57 -26.18 51.47
C ALA A 388 40.47 -27.34 50.43
N ALA A 389 41.13 -27.12 49.29
CA ALA A 389 41.38 -27.97 48.11
C ALA A 389 41.25 -29.52 48.18
N VAL A 390 40.61 -30.09 47.14
CA VAL A 390 41.03 -31.33 46.44
C VAL A 390 40.85 -31.15 44.91
N MET A 391 41.90 -31.44 44.14
CA MET A 391 41.89 -31.76 42.70
C MET A 391 42.32 -33.24 42.56
N PRO A 392 41.99 -34.01 41.49
CA PRO A 392 42.06 -33.64 40.06
C PRO A 392 40.80 -34.10 39.26
N THR A 393 40.68 -34.12 37.93
CA THR A 393 41.58 -34.06 36.75
C THR A 393 40.87 -33.38 35.57
N SER A 394 41.66 -32.84 34.63
CA SER A 394 41.39 -32.74 33.18
C SER A 394 39.95 -32.55 32.67
N ASP A 395 39.69 -31.38 32.09
CA ASP A 395 39.55 -31.31 30.63
C ASP A 395 39.91 -29.90 30.12
N SER A 396 40.66 -29.84 29.03
CA SER A 396 40.96 -28.59 28.31
C SER A 396 39.91 -28.35 27.24
N PRO A 397 39.12 -27.26 27.30
CA PRO A 397 38.58 -26.69 26.08
C PRO A 397 39.72 -25.90 25.42
N THR A 398 40.18 -26.41 24.28
CA THR A 398 40.99 -25.63 23.32
C THR A 398 40.33 -24.26 23.14
N ALA A 399 41.05 -23.19 23.47
CA ALA A 399 40.64 -21.85 23.12
C ALA A 399 40.68 -21.70 21.60
N ALA A 400 39.55 -21.98 20.94
CA ALA A 400 39.32 -21.49 19.60
C ALA A 400 39.51 -19.97 19.63
N PRO A 401 40.22 -19.38 18.64
CA PRO A 401 40.30 -17.93 18.57
C PRO A 401 38.88 -17.39 18.51
N ALA A 402 38.54 -16.50 19.44
CA ALA A 402 37.29 -15.77 19.36
C ALA A 402 37.39 -14.87 18.12
N THR A 403 36.81 -15.35 17.00
CA THR A 403 36.63 -14.55 15.80
C THR A 403 35.83 -13.33 16.21
N THR A 404 36.50 -12.19 16.32
CA THR A 404 35.85 -10.92 16.65
C THR A 404 34.90 -10.64 15.50
N ALA A 405 33.59 -10.73 15.77
CA ALA A 405 32.59 -10.47 14.75
C ALA A 405 32.79 -9.07 14.18
N PRO A 406 32.53 -8.85 12.87
CA PRO A 406 32.73 -7.55 12.25
C PRO A 406 31.85 -6.51 12.95
N THR A 407 32.47 -5.42 13.40
CA THR A 407 31.76 -4.27 13.97
C THR A 407 31.18 -3.34 12.90
N SER A 408 31.47 -3.62 11.62
CA SER A 408 30.99 -2.87 10.46
C SER A 408 31.16 -3.69 9.17
N VAL A 409 30.30 -3.44 8.18
CA VAL A 409 30.46 -3.90 6.79
C VAL A 409 30.41 -2.68 5.88
N GLY A 410 31.57 -2.29 5.36
CA GLY A 410 31.73 -1.09 4.54
C GLY A 410 31.29 0.18 5.28
N ILE A 411 30.24 0.86 4.79
CA ILE A 411 29.70 2.08 5.41
C ILE A 411 28.68 1.82 6.53
N VAL A 412 28.23 0.57 6.70
CA VAL A 412 27.25 0.18 7.74
C VAL A 412 27.99 -0.28 8.99
N GLN A 413 27.77 0.39 10.14
CA GLN A 413 28.21 -0.10 11.44
C GLN A 413 27.22 -1.15 11.97
N ILE A 414 27.71 -2.11 12.75
CA ILE A 414 26.89 -3.13 13.40
C ILE A 414 26.89 -2.85 14.90
N ALA A 415 25.71 -2.60 15.47
CA ALA A 415 25.59 -2.30 16.89
C ALA A 415 26.10 -3.48 17.76
N PRO A 416 26.71 -3.22 18.94
CA PRO A 416 27.23 -4.28 19.81
C PRO A 416 26.19 -5.32 20.26
N SER A 417 24.90 -4.96 20.25
CA SER A 417 23.74 -5.85 20.46
C SER A 417 23.68 -7.01 19.45
N LEU A 418 24.22 -6.82 18.25
CA LEU A 418 24.23 -7.78 17.16
C LEU A 418 25.57 -8.49 16.96
N ALA A 419 26.59 -8.21 17.80
CA ALA A 419 27.93 -8.77 17.66
C ALA A 419 28.00 -10.31 17.78
N SER A 420 26.95 -10.97 18.27
CA SER A 420 26.82 -12.45 18.30
C SER A 420 25.73 -12.98 17.37
N ASP A 421 25.09 -12.13 16.55
CA ASP A 421 24.06 -12.55 15.60
C ASP A 421 24.70 -12.96 14.26
N PRO A 422 24.61 -14.23 13.84
CA PRO A 422 25.28 -14.72 12.64
C PRO A 422 24.73 -14.14 11.33
N ARG A 423 23.63 -13.36 11.39
CA ARG A 423 22.97 -12.74 10.23
C ARG A 423 23.40 -11.29 10.04
N ALA A 424 23.98 -10.66 11.07
CA ALA A 424 24.28 -9.23 11.10
C ALA A 424 25.22 -8.80 9.97
N GLU A 425 26.28 -9.57 9.71
CA GLU A 425 27.22 -9.31 8.62
C GLU A 425 26.55 -9.37 7.24
N GLN A 426 25.64 -10.33 7.02
CA GLN A 426 24.96 -10.48 5.73
C GLN A 426 23.92 -9.36 5.49
N VAL A 427 23.14 -9.02 6.51
CA VAL A 427 22.15 -7.92 6.42
C VAL A 427 22.84 -6.56 6.30
N ALA A 428 23.93 -6.33 7.05
CA ALA A 428 24.75 -5.13 6.88
C ALA A 428 25.42 -5.08 5.50
N GLY A 429 25.80 -6.21 4.91
CA GLY A 429 26.30 -6.30 3.54
C GLY A 429 25.29 -5.85 2.49
N MET A 430 24.04 -6.33 2.59
CA MET A 430 22.93 -5.91 1.73
C MET A 430 22.70 -4.39 1.84
N PHE A 431 22.54 -3.86 3.06
CA PHE A 431 22.38 -2.41 3.26
C PHE A 431 23.60 -1.59 2.82
N ASN A 432 24.82 -2.12 2.98
CA ASN A 432 26.02 -1.47 2.47
C ASN A 432 26.00 -1.36 0.93
N THR A 433 25.60 -2.42 0.21
CA THR A 433 25.48 -2.36 -1.25
C THR A 433 24.40 -1.37 -1.68
N TYR A 434 23.27 -1.35 -0.95
CA TYR A 434 22.15 -0.44 -1.14
C TYR A 434 22.56 1.04 -1.02
N PHE A 435 23.05 1.45 0.15
CA PHE A 435 23.44 2.85 0.41
C PHE A 435 24.62 3.29 -0.47
N GLN A 436 25.62 2.43 -0.70
CA GLN A 436 26.68 2.77 -1.68
C GLN A 436 26.14 2.98 -3.09
N GLY A 437 25.10 2.24 -3.50
CA GLY A 437 24.43 2.44 -4.79
C GLY A 437 23.75 3.81 -4.90
N ILE A 438 23.13 4.28 -3.81
CA ILE A 438 22.55 5.63 -3.71
C ILE A 438 23.62 6.71 -3.79
N ASP A 439 24.64 6.63 -2.94
CA ASP A 439 25.69 7.65 -2.80
C ASP A 439 26.50 7.80 -4.08
N THR A 440 26.88 6.67 -4.69
CA THR A 440 27.66 6.65 -5.94
C THR A 440 26.81 6.87 -7.20
N LYS A 441 25.49 7.07 -7.04
CA LYS A 441 24.51 7.23 -8.14
C LYS A 441 24.44 6.02 -9.08
N ASN A 442 24.83 4.85 -8.59
CA ASN A 442 24.63 3.55 -9.23
C ASN A 442 23.29 2.96 -8.79
N TYR A 443 22.18 3.57 -9.21
CA TYR A 443 20.84 3.16 -8.75
C TYR A 443 20.51 1.72 -9.10
N ALA A 444 21.05 1.19 -10.21
CA ALA A 444 20.93 -0.23 -10.57
C ALA A 444 21.48 -1.15 -9.48
N GLN A 445 22.59 -0.79 -8.83
CA GLN A 445 23.12 -1.52 -7.68
C GLN A 445 22.20 -1.41 -6.46
N ALA A 446 21.65 -0.22 -6.18
CA ALA A 446 20.73 -0.03 -5.05
C ALA A 446 19.41 -0.78 -5.24
N VAL A 447 18.75 -0.69 -6.41
CA VAL A 447 17.46 -1.35 -6.64
C VAL A 447 17.58 -2.87 -6.63
N ASN A 448 18.70 -3.45 -7.06
CA ASN A 448 18.90 -4.90 -7.06
C ASN A 448 18.98 -5.52 -5.64
N GLU A 449 19.07 -4.72 -4.58
CA GLU A 449 18.96 -5.19 -3.20
C GLU A 449 17.48 -5.29 -2.73
N TYR A 450 16.50 -4.84 -3.53
CA TYR A 450 15.08 -5.08 -3.27
C TYR A 450 14.62 -6.45 -3.81
N ASP A 451 13.61 -7.01 -3.15
CA ASP A 451 12.84 -8.13 -3.65
C ASP A 451 11.88 -7.65 -4.76
N PRO A 452 11.81 -8.31 -5.93
CA PRO A 452 10.85 -7.96 -6.99
C PRO A 452 9.37 -7.96 -6.56
N SER A 453 9.03 -8.63 -5.45
CA SER A 453 7.70 -8.62 -4.82
C SER A 453 7.52 -7.54 -3.74
N GLY A 454 8.53 -6.69 -3.53
CA GLY A 454 8.57 -5.61 -2.55
C GLY A 454 8.06 -4.27 -3.08
N VAL A 455 8.45 -3.19 -2.39
CA VAL A 455 8.05 -1.80 -2.71
C VAL A 455 8.73 -1.21 -3.95
N VAL A 456 9.84 -1.78 -4.40
CA VAL A 456 10.54 -1.41 -5.64
C VAL A 456 10.90 -2.70 -6.36
N ASP A 457 10.23 -2.97 -7.47
CA ASP A 457 10.58 -4.08 -8.38
C ASP A 457 11.80 -3.67 -9.23
N PRO A 458 12.97 -4.34 -9.07
CA PRO A 458 14.18 -4.02 -9.82
C PRO A 458 14.04 -4.24 -11.34
N THR A 459 13.04 -5.02 -11.75
CA THR A 459 12.73 -5.30 -13.17
C THR A 459 11.76 -4.29 -13.78
N ASN A 460 11.05 -3.52 -12.95
CA ASN A 460 10.10 -2.50 -13.40
C ASN A 460 10.81 -1.16 -13.64
N SER A 461 11.16 -0.89 -14.90
CA SER A 461 11.85 0.35 -15.31
C SER A 461 11.18 1.66 -14.85
N THR A 462 9.87 1.68 -14.60
CA THR A 462 9.18 2.87 -14.07
C THR A 462 9.52 3.07 -12.60
N GLN A 463 9.37 2.03 -11.79
CA GLN A 463 9.70 2.09 -10.36
C GLN A 463 11.19 2.35 -10.12
N VAL A 464 12.08 1.78 -10.95
CA VAL A 464 13.51 2.09 -10.92
C VAL A 464 13.78 3.56 -11.29
N SER A 465 13.06 4.13 -12.25
CA SER A 465 13.20 5.55 -12.62
C SER A 465 12.67 6.49 -11.54
N ASP A 466 11.58 6.12 -10.86
CA ASP A 466 11.01 6.92 -9.77
C ASP A 466 11.87 6.81 -8.49
N PHE A 467 12.44 5.63 -8.20
CA PHE A 467 13.50 5.46 -7.22
C PHE A 467 14.72 6.34 -7.55
N GLU A 468 15.23 6.32 -8.78
CA GLU A 468 16.39 7.13 -9.20
C GLU A 468 16.15 8.63 -8.97
N LYS A 469 15.01 9.17 -9.45
CA LYS A 469 14.61 10.56 -9.15
C LYS A 469 14.57 10.76 -7.64
N GLY A 470 13.98 9.80 -6.95
CA GLY A 470 13.77 9.68 -5.52
C GLY A 470 15.00 9.34 -4.65
N VAL A 471 16.22 9.33 -5.19
CA VAL A 471 17.46 9.39 -4.40
C VAL A 471 18.55 10.23 -5.11
N SER A 472 18.14 11.00 -6.12
CA SER A 472 19.09 11.62 -7.06
C SER A 472 20.04 12.63 -6.41
N THR A 473 19.59 13.33 -5.36
CA THR A 473 20.39 14.31 -4.62
C THR A 473 20.86 13.82 -3.24
N SER A 474 20.42 12.64 -2.80
CA SER A 474 20.68 12.09 -1.46
C SER A 474 22.12 11.61 -1.31
N ASN A 475 22.72 11.79 -0.13
CA ASN A 475 24.01 11.22 0.24
C ASN A 475 23.93 10.81 1.72
N ASP A 476 24.01 9.51 1.96
CA ASP A 476 23.76 8.90 3.25
C ASP A 476 25.06 8.67 4.05
N SER A 477 24.94 8.64 5.37
CA SER A 477 26.07 8.54 6.29
C SER A 477 25.60 8.07 7.68
N GLN A 478 26.54 7.75 8.58
CA GLN A 478 26.23 7.33 9.96
C GLN A 478 25.25 6.15 10.03
N ILE A 479 25.38 5.19 9.09
CA ILE A 479 24.44 4.08 8.95
C ILE A 479 24.74 3.01 10.01
N ASP A 480 23.90 2.90 11.03
CA ASP A 480 24.02 1.93 12.12
C ASP A 480 22.90 0.86 12.01
N LEU A 481 23.28 -0.42 11.92
CA LEU A 481 22.35 -1.55 12.05
C LEU A 481 22.17 -1.87 13.54
N LEU A 482 20.98 -1.57 14.08
CA LEU A 482 20.70 -1.59 15.52
C LEU A 482 20.11 -2.91 16.03
N ALA A 483 19.18 -3.50 15.27
CA ALA A 483 18.44 -4.70 15.66
C ALA A 483 17.99 -5.54 14.45
N LEU A 484 17.87 -6.86 14.66
CA LEU A 484 17.28 -7.81 13.72
C LEU A 484 16.18 -8.60 14.44
N ALA A 485 14.98 -8.71 13.84
CA ALA A 485 13.89 -9.51 14.40
C ALA A 485 13.29 -10.50 13.38
N PRO A 486 12.88 -11.72 13.80
CA PRO A 486 13.00 -12.25 15.17
C PRO A 486 14.47 -12.51 15.57
N SER A 487 14.77 -12.46 16.86
CA SER A 487 16.11 -12.77 17.39
C SER A 487 16.43 -14.26 17.28
N GLY A 488 17.66 -14.62 16.91
CA GLY A 488 18.13 -16.01 16.84
C GLY A 488 18.85 -16.31 15.52
N SER A 489 18.91 -17.57 15.12
CA SER A 489 19.62 -18.03 13.90
C SER A 489 18.73 -18.25 12.67
N GLY A 490 17.40 -18.13 12.80
CA GLY A 490 16.46 -18.19 11.67
C GLY A 490 16.46 -16.89 10.86
N ALA A 491 15.84 -16.90 9.67
CA ALA A 491 15.76 -15.73 8.80
C ALA A 491 15.29 -14.46 9.54
N ALA A 492 16.02 -13.36 9.40
CA ALA A 492 15.54 -12.05 9.86
C ALA A 492 14.39 -11.59 8.95
N ALA A 493 13.24 -11.25 9.54
CA ALA A 493 12.09 -10.70 8.82
C ALA A 493 12.09 -9.17 8.80
N THR A 494 12.89 -8.55 9.69
CA THR A 494 13.00 -7.09 9.83
C THR A 494 14.39 -6.70 10.31
N ALA A 495 14.81 -5.48 9.97
CA ALA A 495 16.04 -4.85 10.41
C ALA A 495 15.80 -3.39 10.78
N GLN A 496 16.26 -2.97 11.96
CA GLN A 496 16.21 -1.56 12.38
C GLN A 496 17.55 -0.87 12.10
N LEU A 497 17.50 0.28 11.44
CA LEU A 497 18.65 1.11 11.11
C LEU A 497 18.42 2.57 11.49
N THR A 498 19.49 3.24 11.90
CA THR A 498 19.57 4.71 11.89
C THR A 498 20.60 5.16 10.86
N PHE A 499 20.40 6.31 10.23
CA PHE A 499 21.36 6.93 9.31
C PHE A 499 21.01 8.42 9.11
N GLN A 500 21.97 9.20 8.65
CA GLN A 500 21.82 10.63 8.34
C GLN A 500 21.91 10.84 6.82
N SER A 501 20.83 11.35 6.22
CA SER A 501 20.77 11.67 4.79
C SER A 501 20.96 13.16 4.54
N HIS A 502 21.82 13.52 3.60
CA HIS A 502 21.93 14.88 3.08
C HIS A 502 21.33 14.96 1.69
N GLN A 503 20.40 15.89 1.45
CA GLN A 503 19.73 16.06 0.16
C GLN A 503 19.59 17.54 -0.25
N SER A 504 19.20 17.80 -1.49
CA SER A 504 18.90 19.17 -1.94
C SER A 504 17.54 19.67 -1.43
N PRO A 505 17.29 20.99 -1.34
CA PRO A 505 15.96 21.51 -1.06
C PRO A 505 14.94 21.00 -2.09
N GLY A 506 13.74 20.63 -1.62
CA GLY A 506 12.71 19.95 -2.40
C GLY A 506 12.75 18.41 -2.31
N TYR A 507 13.82 17.83 -1.74
CA TYR A 507 14.04 16.38 -1.65
C TYR A 507 13.85 15.82 -0.22
N GLY A 508 13.61 16.68 0.78
CA GLY A 508 13.49 16.31 2.20
C GLY A 508 12.21 15.54 2.58
N PRO A 509 12.09 15.11 3.85
CA PRO A 509 10.96 14.36 4.39
C PRO A 509 9.59 15.05 4.20
N GLN A 510 8.53 14.23 4.21
CA GLN A 510 7.17 14.69 4.06
C GLN A 510 6.72 15.54 5.26
N GLY A 511 6.55 16.84 5.03
CA GLY A 511 6.27 17.84 6.07
C GLY A 511 7.34 18.91 6.16
N ASN A 512 8.55 18.65 5.67
CA ASN A 512 9.63 19.63 5.55
C ASN A 512 10.48 19.37 4.28
N THR A 513 9.87 19.56 3.10
CA THR A 513 10.50 19.20 1.81
C THR A 513 11.79 19.97 1.51
N ASP A 514 11.98 21.14 2.10
CA ASP A 514 13.19 21.96 1.95
C ASP A 514 14.32 21.57 2.93
N GLU A 515 14.12 20.56 3.77
CA GLU A 515 15.12 20.04 4.70
C GLU A 515 16.26 19.33 3.95
N THR A 516 17.48 19.80 4.17
CA THR A 516 18.69 19.32 3.46
C THR A 516 19.52 18.31 4.26
N CYS A 517 19.17 18.05 5.52
CA CYS A 517 19.82 17.07 6.38
C CYS A 517 18.78 16.46 7.32
N THR A 518 18.63 15.14 7.28
CA THR A 518 17.62 14.40 8.03
C THR A 518 18.24 13.19 8.71
N ASP A 519 18.09 13.11 10.03
CA ASP A 519 18.39 11.92 10.83
C ASP A 519 17.20 10.97 10.80
N TRP A 520 17.41 9.79 10.22
CA TRP A 520 16.40 8.75 10.02
C TRP A 520 16.54 7.63 11.05
N ASN A 521 15.39 7.12 11.51
CA ASN A 521 15.27 5.86 12.25
C ASN A 521 14.19 5.01 11.58
N LEU A 522 14.61 3.93 10.91
CA LEU A 522 13.75 3.07 10.10
C LEU A 522 13.80 1.63 10.61
N THR A 523 12.68 0.92 10.44
CA THR A 523 12.65 -0.55 10.49
C THR A 523 12.19 -1.04 9.13
N TYR A 524 13.05 -1.77 8.43
CA TYR A 524 12.74 -2.40 7.15
C TYR A 524 12.10 -3.77 7.34
N THR A 525 11.24 -4.16 6.41
CA THR A 525 10.86 -5.56 6.19
C THR A 525 11.84 -6.22 5.21
N LEU A 526 12.28 -7.43 5.54
CA LEU A 526 13.21 -8.20 4.74
C LEU A 526 12.55 -9.48 4.22
N SER A 527 12.88 -9.86 2.99
CA SER A 527 12.71 -11.23 2.52
C SER A 527 14.05 -11.97 2.56
N GLN A 528 14.02 -13.29 2.37
CA GLN A 528 15.21 -14.09 2.13
C GLN A 528 14.94 -15.05 0.98
N SER A 529 15.78 -15.00 -0.05
CA SER A 529 15.69 -15.90 -1.20
C SER A 529 15.97 -17.35 -0.81
N SER A 530 15.61 -18.29 -1.68
CA SER A 530 15.93 -19.72 -1.50
C SER A 530 17.43 -20.03 -1.44
N ALA A 531 18.28 -19.12 -1.90
CA ALA A 531 19.74 -19.18 -1.77
C ALA A 531 20.26 -18.59 -0.44
N GLY A 532 19.39 -18.11 0.45
CA GLY A 532 19.75 -17.51 1.73
C GLY A 532 20.16 -16.03 1.65
N VAL A 533 20.03 -15.38 0.49
CA VAL A 533 20.35 -13.94 0.32
C VAL A 533 19.18 -13.10 0.82
N TYR A 534 19.46 -12.12 1.70
CA TYR A 534 18.46 -11.14 2.15
C TYR A 534 18.19 -10.10 1.06
N LEU A 535 16.94 -9.64 0.98
CA LEU A 535 16.52 -8.55 0.11
C LEU A 535 15.56 -7.63 0.88
N ILE A 536 15.53 -6.35 0.50
CA ILE A 536 14.61 -5.35 1.06
C ILE A 536 13.21 -5.60 0.46
N LEU A 537 12.23 -5.90 1.31
CA LEU A 537 10.83 -6.00 0.89
C LEU A 537 10.12 -4.64 1.00
N GLY A 538 10.55 -3.80 1.95
CA GLY A 538 10.07 -2.42 2.12
C GLY A 538 10.34 -1.87 3.52
N THR A 539 9.59 -0.85 3.92
CA THR A 539 9.66 -0.26 5.27
C THR A 539 8.47 -0.74 6.11
N GLN A 540 8.72 -1.08 7.39
CA GLN A 540 7.70 -1.36 8.39
C GLN A 540 7.35 -0.11 9.20
N SER A 541 8.34 0.69 9.57
CA SER A 541 8.16 1.95 10.30
C SER A 541 9.28 2.91 10.01
N ALA A 542 8.98 4.21 10.07
CA ALA A 542 9.91 5.30 9.86
C ALA A 542 9.65 6.40 10.89
N SER A 543 10.71 7.14 11.21
CA SER A 543 10.65 8.43 11.91
C SER A 543 11.90 9.22 11.57
N ASP A 544 11.74 10.53 11.45
CA ASP A 544 12.74 11.49 11.06
C ASP A 544 12.85 12.66 12.04
N SER A 545 14.02 13.29 12.05
CA SER A 545 14.24 14.61 12.63
C SER A 545 15.32 15.36 11.84
N ALA A 546 15.16 16.68 11.69
CA ALA A 546 16.22 17.52 11.16
C ALA A 546 17.49 17.44 12.01
N CYS A 547 18.65 17.53 11.33
CA CYS A 547 19.96 17.81 11.93
C CYS A 547 20.04 19.25 12.49
#